data_AF-A0A7C7EBT4-F1
#
_entry.id   AF-A0A7C7EBT4-F1
#
_cell.length_a   1.000
_cell.length_b   1.000
_cell.length_c   1.000
_cell.angle_alpha   90.00
_cell.angle_beta   90.00
_cell.angle_gamma   90.00
#
_symmetry.space_group_name_H-M   'P 1'
#
loop_
_entity.id
_entity.type
_entity.pdbx_description
1 polymer ?
#
loop_
_entity_poly.entity_id
_entity_poly.type
_entity_poly.pdbx_seq_one_letter_code
_entity_poly.pdbx_strand_id
1 'polypeptide(L)'
;MEKCLLSIDWDYFIYTKNDNWGSYIENKRSLVDLWYKRYIQEKALGRDIKESYKLSPAWNTFWKRIEKYFIYANDIKAYVSDSHALSYEIAKENSCQIVCLFDSHADLGYGGLPSLNFEVNCSNWLGKLLKDKQIKEANIFYSPYTIEKPEYFKQINSIYNIRYCSFSHLNKSFKVSAVHICRSGAWTPPWLDDKFTQFIDAMGIEYEIADCPARKWDTENISLSHQINYLMA
;
A
#
# COMPACT_ATOMS: atom_id res chain seq x y z
N MET A 1 25.69 -3.43 -6.54
CA MET A 1 24.44 -3.41 -5.75
C MET A 1 23.33 -3.99 -6.59
N GLU A 2 22.51 -4.82 -5.99
CA GLU A 2 21.40 -5.49 -6.69
C GLU A 2 20.23 -4.53 -6.91
N LYS A 3 19.43 -4.82 -7.94
CA LYS A 3 18.28 -4.00 -8.31
C LYS A 3 17.18 -4.13 -7.27
N CYS A 4 16.67 -3.00 -6.79
CA CYS A 4 15.63 -2.93 -5.79
C CYS A 4 14.35 -2.30 -6.37
N LEU A 5 13.20 -2.89 -6.07
CA LEU A 5 11.91 -2.21 -6.17
C LEU A 5 11.65 -1.49 -4.85
N LEU A 6 11.46 -0.17 -4.90
CA LEU A 6 10.90 0.61 -3.80
C LEU A 6 9.38 0.64 -3.97
N SER A 7 8.66 -0.13 -3.17
CA SER A 7 7.19 -0.18 -3.18
C SER A 7 6.64 0.51 -1.94
N ILE A 8 5.73 1.47 -2.13
CA ILE A 8 5.15 2.28 -1.06
C ILE A 8 3.63 2.20 -1.19
N ASP A 9 2.97 1.66 -0.17
CA ASP A 9 1.53 1.79 0.00
C ASP A 9 1.23 3.12 0.70
N TRP A 10 0.25 3.86 0.20
CA TRP A 10 -0.19 5.10 0.81
C TRP A 10 -0.81 4.90 2.18
N ASP A 11 -1.39 3.72 2.45
CA ASP A 11 -1.93 3.41 3.77
C ASP A 11 -0.85 3.41 4.87
N TYR A 12 0.44 3.31 4.50
CA TYR A 12 1.57 3.40 5.41
C TYR A 12 1.50 4.65 6.29
N PHE A 13 0.96 5.75 5.76
CA PHE A 13 0.84 7.02 6.45
C PHE A 13 -0.49 7.20 7.18
N ILE A 14 -1.41 6.25 7.11
CA ILE A 14 -2.78 6.45 7.56
C ILE A 14 -2.99 5.74 8.88
N TYR A 15 -3.27 6.52 9.92
CA TYR A 15 -3.76 5.98 11.17
C TYR A 15 -5.19 5.48 10.97
N THR A 16 -5.40 4.18 11.18
CA THR A 16 -6.73 3.56 11.22
C THR A 16 -7.04 3.11 12.63
N LYS A 17 -8.26 3.32 13.11
CA LYS A 17 -8.75 2.68 14.33
C LYS A 17 -8.84 1.16 14.13
N ASN A 18 -8.55 0.36 15.18
CA ASN A 18 -8.36 -1.11 15.18
C ASN A 18 -9.42 -1.98 14.48
N ASP A 19 -10.55 -1.44 14.03
CA ASP A 19 -11.72 -2.19 13.56
C ASP A 19 -11.69 -2.51 12.05
N ASN A 20 -10.60 -2.18 11.35
CA ASN A 20 -10.56 -2.14 9.88
C ASN A 20 -9.62 -3.19 9.23
N TRP A 21 -9.45 -4.34 9.87
CA TRP A 21 -8.46 -5.38 9.55
C TRP A 21 -8.95 -6.45 8.55
N GLY A 22 -9.64 -6.02 7.48
CA GLY A 22 -10.16 -6.92 6.46
C GLY A 22 -9.32 -6.90 5.17
N SER A 23 -9.13 -8.07 4.55
CA SER A 23 -8.75 -8.14 3.14
C SER A 23 -9.99 -7.88 2.29
N TYR A 24 -9.97 -6.81 1.49
CA TYR A 24 -11.08 -6.49 0.59
C TYR A 24 -10.74 -6.92 -0.83
N ILE A 25 -11.69 -7.52 -1.53
CA ILE A 25 -11.58 -7.70 -2.97
C ILE A 25 -11.62 -6.30 -3.59
N GLU A 26 -10.58 -5.94 -4.34
CA GLU A 26 -10.50 -4.66 -5.03
C GLU A 26 -11.47 -4.63 -6.20
N ASN A 27 -12.47 -3.76 -6.11
CA ASN A 27 -13.43 -3.47 -7.16
C ASN A 27 -14.11 -2.13 -6.83
N LYS A 28 -14.92 -1.61 -7.75
CA LYS A 28 -15.61 -0.32 -7.54
C LYS A 28 -16.34 -0.21 -6.19
N ARG A 29 -16.94 -1.30 -5.69
CA ARG A 29 -17.65 -1.28 -4.39
C ARG A 29 -16.68 -1.06 -3.23
N SER A 30 -15.53 -1.71 -3.21
CA SER A 30 -14.55 -1.54 -2.14
C SER A 30 -13.74 -0.25 -2.25
N LEU A 31 -13.49 0.25 -3.46
CA LEU A 31 -12.67 1.45 -3.70
C LEU A 31 -13.38 2.77 -3.38
N VAL A 32 -14.71 2.83 -3.51
CA VAL A 32 -15.51 4.06 -3.34
C VAL A 32 -16.76 3.82 -2.50
N ASP A 33 -17.62 2.87 -2.87
CA ASP A 33 -18.94 2.72 -2.23
C ASP A 33 -18.83 2.34 -0.75
N LEU A 34 -17.82 1.55 -0.39
CA LEU A 34 -17.52 1.18 1.00
C LEU A 34 -17.18 2.39 1.87
N TRP A 35 -16.50 3.40 1.32
CA TRP A 35 -16.22 4.63 2.05
C TRP A 35 -17.49 5.44 2.29
N TYR A 36 -18.37 5.52 1.29
CA TYR A 36 -19.68 6.14 1.47
C TYR A 36 -20.53 5.41 2.50
N LYS A 37 -20.51 4.07 2.49
CA LYS A 37 -21.17 3.25 3.52
C LYS A 37 -20.68 3.61 4.91
N ARG A 38 -19.37 3.59 5.13
CA ARG A 38 -18.74 3.95 6.41
C ARG A 38 -19.13 5.38 6.82
N TYR A 39 -19.12 6.33 5.88
CA TYR A 39 -19.52 7.71 6.15
C TYR A 39 -20.98 7.82 6.62
N ILE A 40 -21.91 7.16 5.93
CA ILE A 40 -23.34 7.17 6.29
C ILE A 40 -23.55 6.55 7.67
N GLN A 41 -22.88 5.44 7.96
CA GLN A 41 -22.96 4.76 9.25
C GLN A 41 -22.40 5.61 10.39
N GLU A 42 -21.23 6.22 10.24
CA GLU A 42 -20.64 7.12 11.24
C GLU A 42 -21.52 8.35 11.47
N LYS A 43 -22.03 8.96 10.39
CA LYS A 43 -22.93 10.12 10.46
C LYS A 43 -24.23 9.80 11.20
N ALA A 44 -24.82 8.61 10.97
CA ALA A 44 -26.00 8.16 11.70
C ALA A 44 -25.76 8.01 13.21
N LEU A 45 -24.51 7.79 13.61
CA LEU A 45 -24.07 7.73 15.01
C LEU A 45 -23.62 9.09 15.55
N GLY A 46 -23.78 10.18 14.78
CA GLY A 46 -23.35 11.52 15.16
C GLY A 46 -21.83 11.71 15.17
N ARG A 47 -21.08 10.85 14.47
CA ARG A 47 -19.61 10.89 14.42
C ARG A 47 -19.11 11.36 13.06
N ASP A 48 -17.94 12.00 13.05
CA ASP A 48 -17.21 12.28 11.80
C ASP A 48 -16.21 11.15 11.53
N ILE A 49 -16.39 10.47 10.39
CA ILE A 49 -15.49 9.41 9.94
C ILE A 49 -14.03 9.89 9.82
N LYS A 50 -13.80 11.17 9.53
CA LYS A 50 -12.44 11.73 9.40
C LYS A 50 -11.65 11.65 10.70
N GLU A 51 -12.31 11.61 11.85
CA GLU A 51 -11.64 11.41 13.14
C GLU A 51 -11.08 9.99 13.32
N SER A 52 -11.60 9.02 12.55
CA SER A 52 -11.14 7.62 12.59
C SER A 52 -9.99 7.33 11.62
N TYR A 53 -9.71 8.24 10.67
CA TYR A 53 -8.64 8.10 9.67
C TYR A 53 -7.81 9.37 9.59
N LYS A 54 -6.63 9.35 10.21
CA LYS A 54 -5.75 10.52 10.29
C LYS A 54 -4.48 10.29 9.50
N LEU A 55 -4.11 11.28 8.69
CA LEU A 55 -2.86 11.22 7.94
C LEU A 55 -1.69 11.60 8.87
N SER A 56 -0.69 10.74 8.93
CA SER A 56 0.53 10.92 9.71
C SER A 56 1.37 12.06 9.16
N PRO A 57 1.84 13.00 10.00
CA PRO A 57 2.73 14.07 9.55
C PRO A 57 3.98 13.59 8.80
N ALA A 58 4.39 12.33 8.96
CA ALA A 58 5.56 11.77 8.27
C ALA A 58 5.45 11.80 6.72
N TRP A 59 4.23 11.85 6.15
CA TRP A 59 4.03 11.81 4.70
C TRP A 59 4.80 12.93 3.97
N ASN A 60 4.82 14.14 4.54
CA ASN A 60 5.38 15.32 3.88
C ASN A 60 6.92 15.41 3.96
N THR A 61 7.56 14.59 4.80
CA THR A 61 9.02 14.54 4.97
C THR A 61 9.60 13.20 4.52
N PHE A 62 8.76 12.29 4.03
CA PHE A 62 9.14 10.92 3.71
C PHE A 62 10.25 10.84 2.66
N TRP A 63 10.08 11.49 1.49
CA TRP A 63 11.07 11.43 0.40
C TRP A 63 12.46 11.87 0.87
N LYS A 64 12.53 13.01 1.56
CA LYS A 64 13.77 13.52 2.18
C LYS A 64 14.36 12.56 3.22
N ARG A 65 13.52 11.85 3.97
CA ARG A 65 13.97 10.90 4.98
C ARG A 65 14.61 9.65 4.36
N ILE A 66 14.10 9.21 3.21
CA ILE A 66 14.54 7.99 2.55
C ILE A 66 15.70 8.20 1.57
N GLU A 67 15.92 9.41 1.06
CA GLU A 67 16.91 9.71 0.01
C GLU A 67 18.32 9.20 0.31
N LYS A 68 18.75 9.23 1.59
CA LYS A 68 20.07 8.74 2.01
C LYS A 68 20.24 7.22 1.94
N TYR A 69 19.15 6.47 1.91
CA TYR A 69 19.16 5.00 1.91
C TYR A 69 18.78 4.41 0.56
N PHE A 70 18.00 5.13 -0.24
CA PHE A 70 17.42 4.65 -1.48
C PHE A 70 18.00 5.45 -2.65
N ILE A 71 19.06 4.92 -3.25
CA ILE A 71 19.81 5.58 -4.31
C ILE A 71 19.23 5.17 -5.65
N TYR A 72 18.68 6.14 -6.38
CA TYR A 72 18.04 5.90 -7.66
C TYR A 72 19.06 5.61 -8.76
N ALA A 73 18.75 4.62 -9.60
CA ALA A 73 19.49 4.40 -10.84
C ALA A 73 19.20 5.52 -11.85
N ASN A 74 20.10 5.70 -12.81
CA ASN A 74 19.83 6.54 -13.98
C ASN A 74 18.62 5.96 -14.74
N ASP A 75 17.72 6.82 -15.19
CA ASP A 75 16.49 6.48 -15.94
C ASP A 75 15.50 5.60 -15.17
N ILE A 76 15.41 5.81 -13.85
CA ILE A 76 14.41 5.14 -13.01
C ILE A 76 12.99 5.46 -13.48
N LYS A 77 12.14 4.43 -13.53
CA LYS A 77 10.70 4.58 -13.76
C LYS A 77 9.94 4.49 -12.45
N ALA A 78 8.93 5.34 -12.31
CA ALA A 78 7.95 5.25 -11.25
C ALA A 78 6.57 4.88 -11.79
N TYR A 79 5.81 4.12 -11.00
CA TYR A 79 4.46 3.68 -11.33
C TYR A 79 3.52 4.06 -10.20
N VAL A 80 2.33 4.51 -10.56
CA VAL A 80 1.26 4.83 -9.61
C VAL A 80 0.04 3.98 -9.93
N SER A 81 -0.45 3.22 -8.97
CA SER A 81 -1.64 2.39 -9.15
C SER A 81 -2.58 2.43 -7.95
N ASP A 82 -3.78 1.86 -8.09
CA ASP A 82 -4.69 1.65 -6.96
C ASP A 82 -4.50 0.30 -6.28
N SER A 83 -3.89 -0.67 -6.99
CA SER A 83 -3.75 -2.07 -6.56
C SER A 83 -2.29 -2.43 -6.34
N HIS A 84 -1.96 -2.88 -5.15
CA HIS A 84 -0.56 -3.19 -4.81
C HIS A 84 0.00 -4.40 -5.55
N ALA A 85 -0.89 -5.25 -6.07
CA ALA A 85 -0.57 -6.42 -6.88
C ALA A 85 0.32 -6.09 -8.10
N LEU A 86 0.22 -4.86 -8.65
CA LEU A 86 1.04 -4.41 -9.77
C LEU A 86 2.55 -4.46 -9.45
N SER A 87 2.92 -4.36 -8.16
CA SER A 87 4.31 -4.51 -7.70
C SER A 87 4.96 -5.82 -8.18
N TYR A 88 4.17 -6.89 -8.31
CA TYR A 88 4.66 -8.19 -8.77
C TYR A 88 5.22 -8.12 -10.20
N GLU A 89 4.48 -7.53 -11.13
CA GLU A 89 4.94 -7.39 -12.52
C GLU A 89 6.05 -6.34 -12.64
N ILE A 90 5.93 -5.20 -11.94
CA ILE A 90 6.98 -4.17 -11.92
C ILE A 90 8.33 -4.77 -11.48
N ALA A 91 8.34 -5.57 -10.41
CA ALA A 91 9.57 -6.21 -9.93
C ALA A 91 10.18 -7.14 -10.99
N LYS A 92 9.35 -7.95 -11.66
CA LYS A 92 9.79 -8.89 -12.70
C LYS A 92 10.35 -8.17 -13.92
N GLU A 93 9.61 -7.22 -14.47
CA GLU A 93 9.98 -6.47 -15.68
C GLU A 93 11.27 -5.68 -15.49
N ASN A 94 11.50 -5.14 -14.29
CA ASN A 94 12.71 -4.39 -13.96
C ASN A 94 13.86 -5.29 -13.46
N SER A 95 13.64 -6.61 -13.38
CA SER A 95 14.58 -7.61 -12.85
C SER A 95 15.07 -7.28 -11.44
N CYS A 96 14.18 -6.76 -10.60
CA CYS A 96 14.47 -6.46 -9.20
C CYS A 96 14.75 -7.77 -8.44
N GLN A 97 15.81 -7.78 -7.65
CA GLN A 97 16.20 -8.92 -6.80
C GLN A 97 15.83 -8.69 -5.34
N ILE A 98 15.59 -7.43 -4.99
CA ILE A 98 15.21 -6.99 -3.64
C ILE A 98 13.92 -6.18 -3.76
N VAL A 99 13.03 -6.34 -2.79
CA VAL A 99 11.90 -5.42 -2.58
C VAL A 99 12.09 -4.72 -1.25
N CYS A 100 11.89 -3.41 -1.24
CA CYS A 100 11.70 -2.61 -0.04
C CYS A 100 10.25 -2.12 -0.03
N LEU A 101 9.48 -2.60 0.94
CA LEU A 101 8.06 -2.35 1.09
C LEU A 101 7.82 -1.38 2.24
N PHE A 102 7.15 -0.26 2.00
CA PHE A 102 6.62 0.64 3.03
C PHE A 102 5.12 0.52 3.06
N ASP A 103 4.58 -0.10 4.10
CA ASP A 103 3.17 -0.53 4.10
C ASP A 103 2.65 -0.78 5.52
N SER A 104 1.35 -0.70 5.73
CA SER A 104 0.68 -1.24 6.92
C SER A 104 0.57 -2.77 6.87
N HIS A 105 0.60 -3.37 5.68
CA HIS A 105 0.41 -4.79 5.42
C HIS A 105 1.69 -5.43 4.87
N ALA A 106 1.93 -6.69 5.20
CA ALA A 106 3.13 -7.40 4.73
C ALA A 106 3.00 -7.93 3.30
N ASP A 107 1.77 -8.15 2.84
CA ASP A 107 1.42 -8.74 1.54
C ASP A 107 2.13 -10.07 1.23
N LEU A 108 2.45 -10.80 2.30
CA LEU A 108 3.10 -12.10 2.24
C LEU A 108 2.12 -13.24 1.98
N GLY A 109 0.81 -12.98 2.02
CA GLY A 109 -0.23 -13.99 1.83
C GLY A 109 -0.88 -14.40 3.15
N TYR A 110 -2.14 -13.99 3.33
CA TYR A 110 -2.96 -14.37 4.50
C TYR A 110 -3.37 -15.84 4.42
N GLY A 111 -3.18 -16.58 5.52
CA GLY A 111 -3.42 -18.03 5.56
C GLY A 111 -2.16 -18.89 5.38
N GLY A 112 -0.97 -18.27 5.35
CA GLY A 112 0.31 -18.99 5.32
C GLY A 112 0.67 -19.50 3.92
N LEU A 113 1.53 -20.51 3.82
CA LEU A 113 2.07 -20.99 2.53
C LEU A 113 1.03 -21.34 1.46
N PRO A 114 -0.15 -21.93 1.78
CA PRO A 114 -1.17 -22.22 0.78
C PRO A 114 -1.65 -20.98 0.03
N SER A 115 -1.63 -19.80 0.67
CA SER A 115 -2.04 -18.53 0.06
C SER A 115 -1.20 -18.16 -1.18
N LEU A 116 0.03 -18.67 -1.26
CA LEU A 116 0.95 -18.42 -2.35
C LEU A 116 0.67 -19.30 -3.58
N ASN A 117 -0.29 -20.24 -3.48
CA ASN A 117 -0.74 -21.05 -4.61
C ASN A 117 -1.88 -20.40 -5.40
N PHE A 118 -2.49 -19.34 -4.89
CA PHE A 118 -3.50 -18.56 -5.61
C PHE A 118 -2.86 -17.59 -6.60
N GLU A 119 -3.71 -17.00 -7.43
CA GLU A 119 -3.35 -15.91 -8.35
C GLU A 119 -2.78 -14.71 -7.58
N VAL A 120 -1.95 -13.91 -8.26
CA VAL A 120 -1.39 -12.67 -7.68
C VAL A 120 -2.55 -11.76 -7.31
N ASN A 121 -2.53 -11.25 -6.09
CA ASN A 121 -3.41 -10.20 -5.62
C ASN A 121 -2.70 -9.38 -4.52
N CYS A 122 -3.34 -8.31 -4.05
CA CYS A 122 -2.73 -7.42 -3.06
C CYS A 122 -2.30 -8.15 -1.79
N SER A 123 -3.05 -9.16 -1.35
CA SER A 123 -2.66 -9.85 -0.11
C SER A 123 -1.42 -10.74 -0.20
N ASN A 124 -0.98 -11.13 -1.40
CA ASN A 124 0.03 -12.18 -1.56
C ASN A 124 1.16 -11.85 -2.55
N TRP A 125 1.15 -10.68 -3.19
CA TRP A 125 2.07 -10.39 -4.30
C TRP A 125 3.54 -10.49 -3.88
N LEU A 126 3.89 -10.02 -2.68
CA LEU A 126 5.27 -10.06 -2.19
C LEU A 126 5.70 -11.48 -1.84
N GLY A 127 4.82 -12.22 -1.16
CA GLY A 127 5.05 -13.64 -0.86
C GLY A 127 5.19 -14.47 -2.14
N LYS A 128 4.44 -14.14 -3.18
CA LYS A 128 4.49 -14.82 -4.48
C LYS A 128 5.76 -14.49 -5.26
N LEU A 129 6.27 -13.25 -5.21
CA LEU A 129 7.59 -12.91 -5.77
C LEU A 129 8.72 -13.78 -5.18
N LEU A 130 8.67 -14.01 -3.86
CA LEU A 130 9.65 -14.86 -3.17
C LEU A 130 9.50 -16.33 -3.57
N LYS A 131 8.26 -16.85 -3.57
CA LYS A 131 7.96 -18.23 -3.98
C LYS A 131 8.40 -18.52 -5.41
N ASP A 132 8.10 -17.60 -6.33
CA ASP A 132 8.41 -17.73 -7.75
C ASP A 132 9.89 -17.40 -8.05
N LYS A 133 10.70 -17.15 -7.01
CA LYS A 133 12.14 -16.85 -7.07
C LYS A 133 12.46 -15.65 -7.97
N GLN A 134 11.53 -14.71 -8.09
CA GLN A 134 11.73 -13.47 -8.84
C GLN A 134 12.59 -12.49 -8.03
N ILE A 135 12.41 -12.50 -6.71
CA ILE A 135 13.23 -11.77 -5.76
C ILE A 135 13.85 -12.75 -4.76
N LYS A 136 14.96 -12.36 -4.17
CA LYS A 136 15.66 -13.15 -3.15
C LYS A 136 15.58 -12.56 -1.74
N GLU A 137 15.09 -11.32 -1.61
CA GLU A 137 15.00 -10.63 -0.34
C GLU A 137 13.84 -9.63 -0.33
N ALA A 138 13.07 -9.63 0.76
CA ALA A 138 12.07 -8.61 1.06
C ALA A 138 12.45 -7.87 2.34
N ASN A 139 12.45 -6.54 2.29
CA ASN A 139 12.65 -5.66 3.44
C ASN A 139 11.36 -4.87 3.68
N ILE A 140 10.64 -5.21 4.74
CA ILE A 140 9.33 -4.64 5.07
C ILE A 140 9.52 -3.57 6.15
N PHE A 141 9.10 -2.35 5.85
CA PHE A 141 9.05 -1.22 6.76
C PHE A 141 7.60 -1.00 7.13
N TYR A 142 7.19 -1.55 8.27
CA TYR A 142 5.82 -1.39 8.70
C TYR A 142 5.48 0.05 9.06
N SER A 143 4.25 0.43 8.75
CA SER A 143 3.62 1.63 9.29
C SER A 143 3.74 1.64 10.82
N PRO A 144 4.02 2.79 11.45
CA PRO A 144 3.88 2.93 12.89
C PRO A 144 2.47 2.61 13.42
N TYR A 145 1.47 2.56 12.53
CA TYR A 145 0.07 2.28 12.84
C TYR A 145 -0.35 0.86 12.42
N THR A 146 0.57 0.04 11.91
CA THR A 146 0.23 -1.36 11.62
C THR A 146 -0.22 -2.07 12.88
N ILE A 147 -1.17 -2.98 12.71
CA ILE A 147 -1.54 -3.97 13.73
C ILE A 147 -1.03 -5.37 13.35
N GLU A 148 -0.45 -5.53 12.15
CA GLU A 148 0.22 -6.76 11.77
C GLU A 148 1.50 -6.97 12.58
N LYS A 149 1.81 -8.23 12.82
CA LYS A 149 3.03 -8.62 13.51
C LYS A 149 3.78 -9.66 12.68
N PRO A 150 5.13 -9.63 12.65
CA PRO A 150 5.93 -10.63 11.96
C PRO A 150 5.55 -12.08 12.28
N GLU A 151 5.09 -12.36 13.49
CA GLU A 151 4.69 -13.69 13.95
C GLU A 151 3.50 -14.25 13.18
N TYR A 152 2.63 -13.40 12.62
CA TYR A 152 1.49 -13.82 11.79
C TYR A 152 1.96 -14.53 10.52
N PHE A 153 3.18 -14.24 10.05
CA PHE A 153 3.77 -14.82 8.85
C PHE A 153 4.91 -15.79 9.14
N LYS A 154 4.99 -16.35 10.36
CA LYS A 154 6.10 -17.22 10.81
C LYS A 154 6.47 -18.33 9.82
N GLN A 155 5.48 -18.99 9.20
CA GLN A 155 5.74 -20.05 8.22
C GLN A 155 6.52 -19.52 7.01
N ILE A 156 6.09 -18.39 6.45
CA ILE A 156 6.70 -17.76 5.28
C ILE A 156 8.09 -17.21 5.65
N ASN A 157 8.20 -16.57 6.81
CA ASN A 157 9.45 -16.05 7.38
C ASN A 157 10.50 -17.13 7.64
N SER A 158 10.09 -18.38 7.86
CA SER A 158 11.02 -19.50 8.07
C SER A 158 11.64 -20.05 6.78
N ILE A 159 11.07 -19.72 5.62
CA ILE A 159 11.47 -20.26 4.31
C ILE A 159 12.17 -19.21 3.46
N TYR A 160 11.70 -17.96 3.52
CA TYR A 160 12.19 -16.89 2.67
C TYR A 160 12.97 -15.84 3.47
N ASN A 161 13.91 -15.17 2.81
CA ASN A 161 14.70 -14.09 3.40
C ASN A 161 13.87 -12.80 3.48
N ILE A 162 13.11 -12.69 4.58
CA ILE A 162 12.25 -11.55 4.89
C ILE A 162 12.82 -10.83 6.11
N ARG A 163 12.91 -9.50 6.03
CA ARG A 163 13.41 -8.66 7.10
C ARG A 163 12.41 -7.57 7.42
N TYR A 164 12.03 -7.48 8.69
CA TYR A 164 11.22 -6.37 9.19
C TYR A 164 12.15 -5.28 9.69
N CYS A 165 12.16 -4.16 9.00
CA CYS A 165 13.16 -3.12 9.09
C CYS A 165 12.63 -1.86 9.76
N SER A 166 13.55 -1.12 10.38
CA SER A 166 13.30 0.23 10.87
C SER A 166 14.44 1.15 10.43
N PHE A 167 14.14 2.44 10.27
CA PHE A 167 15.16 3.42 9.89
C PHE A 167 16.31 3.54 10.90
N SER A 168 16.07 3.26 12.19
CA SER A 168 17.09 3.32 13.24
C SER A 168 18.17 2.24 13.09
N HIS A 169 17.85 1.13 12.40
CA HIS A 169 18.75 -0.02 12.25
C HIS A 169 19.18 -0.25 10.79
N LEU A 170 18.84 0.67 9.89
CA LEU A 170 19.20 0.56 8.49
C LEU A 170 20.65 1.03 8.26
N ASN A 171 21.54 0.06 8.01
CA ASN A 171 22.98 0.27 7.84
C ASN A 171 23.47 0.10 6.39
N LYS A 172 22.55 -0.14 5.45
CA LYS A 172 22.84 -0.33 4.02
C LYS A 172 22.00 0.60 3.17
N SER A 173 22.51 0.91 1.99
CA SER A 173 21.75 1.56 0.93
C SER A 173 21.21 0.53 -0.06
N PHE A 174 20.14 0.90 -0.77
CA PHE A 174 19.53 0.12 -1.84
C PHE A 174 19.66 0.87 -3.16
N LYS A 175 19.98 0.15 -4.24
CA LYS A 175 19.98 0.70 -5.59
C LYS A 175 18.59 0.51 -6.18
N VAL A 176 17.78 1.57 -6.17
CA VAL A 176 16.40 1.51 -6.67
C VAL A 176 16.41 1.53 -8.19
N SER A 177 15.75 0.54 -8.79
CA SER A 177 15.60 0.41 -10.25
C SER A 177 14.19 0.70 -10.73
N ALA A 178 13.20 0.62 -9.84
CA ALA A 178 11.83 1.05 -10.08
C ALA A 178 11.19 1.52 -8.77
N VAL A 179 10.27 2.47 -8.86
CA VAL A 179 9.41 2.89 -7.75
C VAL A 179 7.98 2.50 -8.07
N HIS A 180 7.26 1.98 -7.08
CA HIS A 180 5.82 1.80 -7.16
C HIS A 180 5.16 2.50 -5.97
N ILE A 181 4.16 3.33 -6.26
CA ILE A 181 3.32 3.99 -5.27
C ILE A 181 1.90 3.46 -5.46
N CYS A 182 1.38 2.76 -4.46
CA CYS A 182 0.02 2.25 -4.44
C CYS A 182 -0.88 3.17 -3.61
N ARG A 183 -2.09 3.46 -4.09
CA ARG A 183 -3.12 4.15 -3.30
C ARG A 183 -3.82 3.22 -2.32
N SER A 184 -4.05 1.96 -2.71
CA SER A 184 -4.80 0.97 -1.93
C SER A 184 -6.18 1.49 -1.53
N GLY A 185 -7.00 1.84 -2.53
CA GLY A 185 -8.26 2.57 -2.33
C GLY A 185 -9.27 1.92 -1.39
N ALA A 186 -9.19 0.61 -1.11
CA ALA A 186 -10.03 -0.05 -0.10
C ALA A 186 -9.62 0.29 1.36
N TRP A 187 -8.36 0.66 1.58
CA TRP A 187 -7.76 1.00 2.87
C TRP A 187 -7.48 2.51 3.02
N THR A 188 -7.33 3.23 1.90
CA THR A 188 -7.18 4.69 1.87
C THR A 188 -8.51 5.42 1.65
N PRO A 189 -8.91 6.35 2.54
CA PRO A 189 -10.11 7.14 2.36
C PRO A 189 -9.99 8.18 1.22
N PRO A 190 -11.05 8.38 0.41
CA PRO A 190 -11.06 9.31 -0.72
C PRO A 190 -10.75 10.77 -0.38
N TRP A 191 -11.05 11.22 0.84
CA TRP A 191 -10.75 12.61 1.26
C TRP A 191 -9.25 12.89 1.48
N LEU A 192 -8.38 11.89 1.29
CA LEU A 192 -6.92 12.05 1.33
C LEU A 192 -6.27 12.03 -0.08
N ASP A 193 -7.06 11.92 -1.16
CA ASP A 193 -6.54 11.79 -2.52
C ASP A 193 -5.72 13.02 -2.98
N ASP A 194 -6.08 14.23 -2.52
CA ASP A 194 -5.29 15.43 -2.79
C ASP A 194 -3.89 15.35 -2.15
N LYS A 195 -3.79 14.72 -0.98
CA LYS A 195 -2.52 14.54 -0.27
C LYS A 195 -1.69 13.41 -0.87
N PHE A 196 -2.35 12.36 -1.34
CA PHE A 196 -1.72 11.31 -2.14
C PHE A 196 -1.09 11.89 -3.42
N THR A 197 -1.83 12.74 -4.13
CA THR A 197 -1.32 13.43 -5.34
C THR A 197 -0.10 14.30 -5.00
N GLN A 198 -0.20 15.12 -3.94
CA GLN A 198 0.94 15.92 -3.46
C GLN A 198 2.16 15.06 -3.09
N PHE A 199 1.93 13.87 -2.53
CA PHE A 199 3.01 12.94 -2.19
C PHE A 199 3.70 12.39 -3.43
N ILE A 200 2.94 11.99 -4.46
CA ILE A 200 3.49 11.52 -5.73
C ILE A 200 4.30 12.63 -6.40
N ASP A 201 3.76 13.84 -6.50
CA ASP A 201 4.44 14.95 -7.18
C ASP A 201 5.75 15.34 -6.46
N ALA A 202 5.78 15.23 -5.13
CA ALA A 202 6.97 15.49 -4.31
C ALA A 202 8.10 14.47 -4.53
N MET A 203 7.85 13.33 -5.18
CA MET A 203 8.88 12.36 -5.56
C MET A 203 9.90 12.95 -6.53
N GLY A 204 9.48 13.86 -7.42
CA GLY A 204 10.35 14.50 -8.41
C GLY A 204 10.86 13.55 -9.51
N ILE A 205 10.17 12.43 -9.76
CA ILE A 205 10.48 11.47 -10.83
C ILE A 205 9.27 11.39 -11.76
N GLU A 206 9.50 11.22 -13.07
CA GLU A 206 8.43 10.93 -14.03
C GLU A 206 7.76 9.59 -13.71
N TYR A 207 6.42 9.56 -13.78
CA TYR A 207 5.64 8.39 -13.42
C TYR A 207 4.53 8.07 -14.41
N GLU A 208 4.20 6.78 -14.50
CA GLU A 208 3.09 6.26 -15.27
C GLU A 208 1.92 5.91 -14.31
N ILE A 209 0.70 6.32 -14.65
CA ILE A 209 -0.50 5.93 -13.88
C ILE A 209 -1.09 4.66 -14.52
N ALA A 210 -1.19 3.59 -13.73
CA ALA A 210 -1.77 2.31 -14.11
C ALA A 210 -3.00 2.02 -13.25
N ASP A 211 -4.19 2.03 -13.86
CA ASP A 211 -5.48 1.72 -13.21
C ASP A 211 -5.68 2.38 -11.82
N CYS A 212 -5.44 3.69 -11.76
CA CYS A 212 -5.68 4.50 -10.56
C CYS A 212 -6.66 5.64 -10.89
N PRO A 213 -7.97 5.34 -11.05
CA PRO A 213 -8.94 6.35 -11.41
C PRO A 213 -9.13 7.36 -10.26
N ALA A 214 -9.34 8.62 -10.63
CA ALA A 214 -9.75 9.66 -9.68
C ALA A 214 -11.07 9.27 -9.01
N ARG A 215 -11.14 9.41 -7.69
CA ARG A 215 -12.36 9.12 -6.92
C ARG A 215 -13.15 10.40 -6.70
N LYS A 216 -14.47 10.31 -6.84
CA LYS A 216 -15.37 11.40 -6.44
C LYS A 216 -15.78 11.17 -4.98
N TRP A 217 -15.54 12.17 -4.13
CA TRP A 217 -15.98 12.19 -2.74
C TRP A 217 -16.85 13.43 -2.48
N ASP A 218 -18.15 13.26 -2.70
CA ASP A 218 -19.18 14.28 -2.53
C ASP A 218 -20.21 13.79 -1.52
N THR A 219 -20.09 14.27 -0.28
CA THR A 219 -20.95 13.88 0.84
C THR A 219 -22.14 14.81 1.05
N GLU A 220 -22.18 15.95 0.34
CA GLU A 220 -23.24 16.95 0.43
C GLU A 220 -24.42 16.59 -0.49
N ASN A 221 -24.13 16.01 -1.67
CA ASN A 221 -25.13 15.73 -2.69
C ASN A 221 -25.46 14.24 -2.84
N ILE A 222 -25.68 13.53 -1.72
CA ILE A 222 -26.05 12.11 -1.74
C ILE A 222 -27.58 11.93 -1.80
N SER A 223 -28.09 11.56 -2.99
CA SER A 223 -29.51 11.20 -3.17
C SER A 223 -29.91 9.97 -2.33
N LEU A 224 -31.20 9.83 -2.01
CA LEU A 224 -31.71 8.64 -1.30
C LEU A 224 -31.36 7.33 -2.02
N SER A 225 -31.45 7.31 -3.36
CA SER A 225 -31.07 6.14 -4.16
C SER A 225 -29.58 5.78 -4.00
N HIS A 226 -28.69 6.77 -3.97
CA HIS A 226 -27.27 6.56 -3.71
C HIS A 226 -27.03 6.05 -2.30
N GLN A 227 -27.74 6.58 -1.28
CA GLN A 227 -27.61 6.10 0.10
C GLN A 227 -27.95 4.61 0.22
N ILE A 228 -29.06 4.16 -0.39
CA ILE A 228 -29.46 2.75 -0.39
C ILE A 228 -28.37 1.90 -1.06
N ASN A 229 -27.90 2.31 -2.25
CA ASN A 229 -26.85 1.58 -2.97
C ASN A 229 -25.55 1.48 -2.17
N TYR A 230 -25.10 2.57 -1.53
CA TYR A 230 -23.89 2.57 -0.71
C TYR A 230 -24.03 1.70 0.53
N LEU A 231 -25.20 1.69 1.19
CA LEU A 231 -25.43 0.82 2.35
C LEU A 231 -25.41 -0.68 2.00
N MET A 232 -25.66 -1.02 0.73
CA MET A 232 -25.56 -2.39 0.20
C MET A 232 -24.14 -2.80 -0.23
N ALA A 233 -23.17 -1.88 -0.20
CA ALA A 233 -21.78 -2.17 -0.56
C ALA A 233 -21.09 -3.13 0.42
#